data_AF-A0A2P6PHJ9-F1
#
_entry.id   AF-A0A2P6PHJ9-F1
#
_cell.length_a   1.000
_cell.length_b   1.000
_cell.length_c   1.000
_cell.angle_alpha   90.00
_cell.angle_beta   90.00
_cell.angle_gamma   90.00
#
_symmetry.space_group_name_H-M   'P 1'
#
loop_
_entity.id
_entity.type
_entity.pdbx_description
1 polymer ?
#
loop_
_entity_poly.entity_id
_entity_poly.type
_entity_poly.pdbx_seq_one_letter_code
_entity_poly.pdbx_strand_id
1 'polypeptide(L)'
;MTVTVSSVNKMPQLHNTDEAVPVTPGIQLVEVTAPASSETYTEVALAVSSFCEYLAPLLHLSKPGISTGVVPTAAAAVASLMSDGGGTTL
;
A
#
# COMPACT_ATOMS: atom_id res chain seq x y z
N MET A 1 -12.12 6.98 -1.09
CA MET A 1 -11.12 5.93 -1.35
C MET A 1 -10.51 6.20 -2.72
N THR A 2 -9.19 6.16 -2.82
CA THR A 2 -8.41 6.62 -3.95
C THR A 2 -7.41 5.54 -4.34
N VAL A 3 -7.30 5.27 -5.64
CA VAL A 3 -6.29 4.35 -6.19
C VAL A 3 -5.30 5.17 -7.01
N THR A 4 -4.04 5.09 -6.65
CA THR A 4 -2.96 5.80 -7.32
C THR A 4 -2.03 4.79 -7.98
N VAL A 5 -1.75 4.98 -9.27
CA VAL A 5 -0.77 4.20 -10.02
C VAL A 5 0.39 5.12 -10.36
N SER A 6 1.58 4.81 -9.87
CA SER A 6 2.76 5.66 -10.01
C SER A 6 3.98 4.91 -10.49
N SER A 7 4.84 5.62 -11.23
CA SER A 7 6.19 5.19 -11.56
C SER A 7 7.16 6.06 -10.78
N VAL A 8 8.01 5.43 -9.99
CA VAL A 8 9.00 6.13 -9.16
C VAL A 8 10.34 6.07 -9.88
N ASN A 9 11.00 7.22 -10.00
CA ASN A 9 12.33 7.32 -10.59
C ASN A 9 13.28 7.94 -9.57
N LYS A 10 14.47 7.37 -9.44
CA LYS A 10 15.56 7.96 -8.69
C LYS A 10 16.23 9.00 -9.57
N MET A 11 16.45 10.18 -9.01
CA MET A 11 17.18 11.27 -9.66
C MET A 11 18.62 11.28 -9.13
N PRO A 12 19.64 10.85 -9.90
CA PRO A 12 21.02 10.77 -9.42
C PRO A 12 21.64 12.14 -9.14
N GLN A 13 21.19 13.17 -9.86
CA GLN A 13 21.60 14.56 -9.68
C GLN A 13 20.37 15.44 -9.44
N LEU A 14 20.41 16.31 -8.44
CA LEU A 14 19.28 17.20 -8.12
C LEU A 14 18.96 18.10 -9.33
N HIS A 15 17.67 18.19 -9.64
CA HIS A 15 17.11 18.97 -10.74
C HIS A 15 17.50 18.50 -12.16
N ASN A 16 18.10 17.31 -12.31
CA ASN A 16 18.34 16.72 -13.61
C ASN A 16 17.39 15.54 -13.88
N THR A 17 16.27 15.83 -14.54
CA THR A 17 15.24 14.83 -14.86
C THR A 17 15.63 13.91 -16.02
N ASP A 18 16.56 14.34 -16.89
CA ASP A 18 16.99 13.55 -18.05
C ASP A 18 17.73 12.28 -17.65
N GLU A 19 18.50 12.36 -16.56
CA GLU A 19 19.23 11.23 -15.98
C GLU A 19 18.41 10.40 -14.98
N ALA A 20 17.12 10.67 -14.82
CA ALA A 20 16.28 9.94 -13.88
C ALA A 20 16.12 8.47 -14.32
N VAL A 21 16.39 7.55 -13.39
CA VAL A 21 16.30 6.11 -13.65
C VAL A 21 15.17 5.49 -12.84
N PRO A 22 14.34 4.60 -13.42
CA PRO A 22 13.26 3.95 -12.68
C PRO A 22 13.82 3.10 -11.54
N VAL A 23 13.26 3.26 -10.33
CA VAL A 23 13.63 2.39 -9.19
C VAL A 23 13.07 1.00 -9.36
N THR A 24 11.94 0.86 -10.06
CA THR A 24 11.30 -0.43 -10.35
C THR A 24 11.02 -0.55 -11.85
N PRO A 25 12.03 -0.87 -12.69
CA PRO A 25 11.83 -1.00 -14.13
C PRO A 25 10.76 -2.05 -14.46
N GLY A 26 9.77 -1.66 -15.27
CA GLY A 26 8.69 -2.55 -15.71
C GLY A 26 7.61 -2.85 -14.67
N ILE A 27 7.67 -2.23 -13.48
CA ILE A 27 6.69 -2.42 -12.40
C ILE A 27 6.16 -1.04 -11.97
N GLN A 28 4.83 -0.92 -11.87
CA GLN A 28 4.17 0.27 -11.35
C GLN A 28 3.77 0.06 -9.88
N LEU A 29 3.92 1.10 -9.07
CA LEU A 29 3.45 1.10 -7.70
C LEU A 29 1.95 1.43 -7.68
N VAL A 30 1.16 0.53 -7.11
CA VAL A 30 -0.28 0.72 -6.91
C VAL A 30 -0.54 0.94 -5.44
N GLU A 31 -1.13 2.08 -5.11
CA GLU A 31 -1.49 2.46 -3.74
C GLU A 31 -3.00 2.63 -3.64
N VAL A 32 -3.60 2.04 -2.59
CA VAL A 32 -5.02 2.23 -2.25
C VAL A 32 -5.08 2.94 -0.91
N THR A 33 -5.63 4.15 -0.90
CA THR A 33 -5.79 4.95 0.32
C THR A 33 -7.24 5.36 0.53
N ALA A 34 -7.63 5.48 1.78
CA ALA A 34 -8.91 6.04 2.16
C ALA A 34 -8.71 6.92 3.39
N PRO A 35 -9.24 8.16 3.40
CA PRO A 35 -9.20 8.99 4.59
C PRO A 35 -10.06 8.33 5.68
N ALA A 36 -9.51 8.26 6.90
CA ALA A 36 -10.21 7.73 8.06
C ALA A 36 -9.97 8.64 9.27
N SER A 37 -11.01 8.79 10.10
CA SER A 37 -10.90 9.30 11.47
C SER A 37 -10.78 8.11 12.44
N SER A 38 -10.43 8.36 13.70
CA SER A 38 -10.37 7.30 14.73
C SER A 38 -11.69 6.53 14.88
N GLU A 39 -12.83 7.21 14.73
CA GLU A 39 -14.17 6.64 14.86
C GLU A 39 -14.58 5.80 13.64
N THR A 40 -14.06 6.13 12.46
CA THR A 40 -14.42 5.47 11.19
C THR A 40 -13.36 4.47 10.72
N TYR A 41 -12.24 4.36 11.45
CA TYR A 41 -11.10 3.54 11.07
C TYR A 41 -11.47 2.10 10.73
N THR A 42 -12.25 1.45 11.59
CA THR A 42 -12.66 0.05 11.40
C THR A 42 -13.49 -0.13 10.13
N GLU A 43 -14.46 0.74 9.88
CA GLU A 43 -15.30 0.68 8.69
C GLU A 43 -14.48 0.91 7.42
N VAL A 44 -13.62 1.93 7.43
CA VAL A 44 -12.74 2.26 6.31
C VAL A 44 -11.75 1.13 6.04
N ALA A 45 -11.19 0.51 7.07
CA ALA A 45 -10.28 -0.62 6.95
C ALA A 45 -10.97 -1.85 6.32
N LEU A 46 -12.21 -2.15 6.73
CA LEU A 46 -13.00 -3.21 6.11
C LEU A 46 -13.35 -2.92 4.65
N ALA A 47 -13.71 -1.67 4.33
CA ALA A 47 -13.98 -1.24 2.96
C ALA A 47 -12.74 -1.38 2.05
N VAL A 48 -11.57 -0.99 2.55
CA VAL A 48 -10.29 -1.18 1.85
C VAL A 48 -9.99 -2.67 1.66
N SER A 49 -10.22 -3.51 2.69
CA SER A 49 -10.05 -4.97 2.58
C SER A 49 -10.89 -5.56 1.45
N SER A 50 -12.19 -5.25 1.46
CA SER A 50 -13.15 -5.79 0.49
C SER A 50 -12.79 -5.37 -0.94
N PHE A 51 -12.33 -4.14 -1.12
CA PHE A 51 -11.87 -3.68 -2.42
C PHE A 51 -10.57 -4.36 -2.87
N CYS A 52 -9.63 -4.63 -1.96
CA CYS A 52 -8.42 -5.38 -2.28
C CYS A 52 -8.75 -6.82 -2.70
N GLU A 53 -9.76 -7.45 -2.09
CA GLU A 53 -10.25 -8.78 -2.52
C GLU A 53 -10.88 -8.74 -3.92
N TYR A 54 -11.63 -7.68 -4.22
CA TYR A 54 -12.18 -7.46 -5.56
C TYR A 54 -11.08 -7.34 -6.63
N LEU A 55 -9.94 -6.72 -6.30
CA LEU A 55 -8.81 -6.56 -7.21
C LEU A 55 -7.87 -7.78 -7.28
N ALA A 56 -8.02 -8.76 -6.39
CA ALA A 56 -7.11 -9.91 -6.28
C ALA A 56 -6.86 -10.69 -7.58
N PRO A 57 -7.83 -10.87 -8.52
CA PRO A 57 -7.58 -11.53 -9.79
C PRO A 57 -6.62 -10.76 -10.73
N LEU A 58 -6.47 -9.44 -10.53
CA LEU A 58 -5.69 -8.56 -11.38
C LEU A 58 -4.37 -8.15 -10.73
N LEU A 59 -4.41 -7.86 -9.42
CA LEU A 59 -3.35 -7.19 -8.69
C LEU A 59 -3.30 -7.75 -7.26
N HIS A 60 -2.11 -8.12 -6.79
CA HIS A 60 -1.91 -8.51 -5.40
C HIS A 60 -1.55 -7.28 -4.57
N LEU A 61 -2.44 -6.87 -3.67
CA LEU A 61 -2.24 -5.75 -2.75
C LEU A 61 -1.89 -6.27 -1.35
N SER A 62 -0.96 -5.59 -0.66
CA SER A 62 -0.57 -5.89 0.71
C SER A 62 -0.47 -4.63 1.56
N LYS A 63 -0.26 -4.81 2.87
CA LYS A 63 0.09 -3.72 3.77
C LYS A 63 1.46 -3.15 3.35
N PRO A 64 1.60 -1.81 3.22
CA PRO A 64 2.89 -1.18 2.99
C PRO A 64 3.93 -1.64 4.02
N GLY A 65 5.15 -1.95 3.57
CA GLY A 65 6.23 -2.47 4.42
C GLY A 65 6.24 -3.98 4.62
N ILE A 66 5.17 -4.70 4.25
CA ILE A 66 5.15 -6.16 4.15
C ILE A 66 5.18 -6.53 2.66
N SER A 67 6.32 -7.06 2.21
CA SER A 67 6.55 -7.40 0.79
C SER A 67 5.54 -8.44 0.31
N THR A 68 4.85 -8.12 -0.79
CA THR A 68 4.06 -9.08 -1.58
C THR A 68 4.99 -10.20 -2.07
N GLY A 69 4.87 -11.38 -1.49
CA GLY A 69 5.75 -12.51 -1.80
C GLY A 69 5.77 -13.60 -0.71
N VAL A 70 5.33 -13.27 0.50
CA VAL A 70 4.97 -14.24 1.54
C VAL A 70 3.49 -13.98 1.83
N VAL A 71 2.59 -14.75 1.22
CA VAL A 71 1.13 -14.53 1.32
C VAL A 71 0.71 -14.43 2.79
N PRO A 72 0.01 -13.34 3.17
CA PRO A 72 -1.35 -13.60 3.62
C PRO A 72 -2.32 -12.57 3.01
N THR A 73 -3.41 -13.08 2.46
CA THR A 73 -4.63 -12.42 1.94
C THR A 73 -4.92 -11.01 2.48
N ALA A 74 -5.58 -10.16 1.69
CA ALA A 74 -6.01 -8.80 2.07
C ALA A 74 -6.60 -8.69 3.50
N ALA A 75 -7.38 -9.68 3.93
CA ALA A 75 -7.88 -9.80 5.31
C ALA A 75 -6.78 -9.79 6.39
N ALA A 76 -5.65 -10.46 6.16
CA ALA A 76 -4.51 -10.47 7.07
C ALA A 76 -3.72 -9.15 7.04
N ALA A 77 -3.69 -8.46 5.91
CA ALA A 77 -3.15 -7.10 5.82
C ALA A 77 -4.00 -6.12 6.65
N VAL A 78 -5.32 -6.26 6.61
CA VAL A 78 -6.26 -5.46 7.42
C VAL A 78 -6.19 -5.82 8.90
N ALA A 79 -6.10 -7.10 9.26
CA ALA A 79 -5.85 -7.51 10.64
C ALA A 79 -4.53 -6.92 11.19
N SER A 80 -3.46 -6.88 10.38
CA SER A 80 -2.18 -6.28 10.74
C SER A 80 -2.20 -4.74 10.80
N LEU A 81 -3.19 -4.09 10.20
CA LEU A 81 -3.44 -2.65 10.36
C LEU A 81 -4.24 -2.39 11.64
N MET A 82 -5.29 -3.19 11.90
CA MET A 82 -6.14 -3.10 13.09
C MET A 82 -5.41 -3.50 14.38
N SER A 83 -4.39 -4.35 14.28
CA SER A 83 -3.62 -4.85 15.43
C SER A 83 -2.58 -3.85 15.97
N ASP A 84 -2.31 -2.71 15.31
CA ASP A 84 -1.27 -1.76 15.73
C ASP A 84 -1.72 -0.83 16.89
N GLY A 85 -2.44 -1.37 17.87
CA GLY A 85 -2.90 -0.68 19.07
C GLY A 85 -2.00 -0.89 20.31
N GLY A 86 -0.77 -1.36 20.13
CA GLY A 86 0.05 -1.87 21.24
C GLY A 86 1.55 -1.59 21.12
N GLY A 87 1.93 -0.37 20.74
CA GLY A 87 3.30 0.10 20.82
C GLY A 87 3.54 0.96 22.07
N THR A 88 4.02 0.37 23.17
CA THR A 88 4.77 1.11 24.20
C THR A 88 5.90 0.23 24.73
N THR A 89 7.09 0.49 24.16
CA THR A 89 8.44 0.52 24.74
C THR A 89 8.95 -0.66 25.59
N LEU A 90 10.06 -1.22 25.09
CA LEU A 90 11.20 -1.85 25.80
C LEU A 90 10.94 -3.18 26.53
#